data_AF-A0A378WCS9-F1
#
_entry.id   AF-A0A378WCS9-F1
#
_cell.length_a   1.000
_cell.length_b   1.000
_cell.length_c   1.000
_cell.angle_alpha   90.00
_cell.angle_beta   90.00
_cell.angle_gamma   90.00
#
_symmetry.space_group_name_H-M   'P 1'
#
loop_
_entity.id
_entity.type
_entity.pdbx_description
1 polymer ?
#
loop_
_entity_poly.entity_id
_entity_poly.type
_entity_poly.pdbx_seq_one_letter_code
_entity_poly.pdbx_strand_id
1 'polypeptide(L)'
;MFAGLPEAYQGLSTRTRWRLGGLIRRQLGRGWRPEQIIEILAAPMPTGVKSPLHLAMWRLTKNQPGSGPRLHPLQQAWDARAAAAERARRDQAIERALAEITKATTPDERDHALRAEAARFGPIVNPKTALVSAARAAVRRFPHCSLATALGRWAETILGEHQPVTTTQRSQSTIVADLGVDLAISAVTGHCVNCQRNPGTLRTELPIPVPVCDDCWAAHAEPELLESCS
;
A
#
# COMPACT_ATOMS: atom_id res chain seq x y z
N MET A 1 20.83 40.45 -8.42
CA MET A 1 20.88 40.69 -6.96
C MET A 1 19.44 40.87 -6.50
N PHE A 2 18.94 40.10 -5.53
CA PHE A 2 17.55 40.20 -5.07
C PHE A 2 17.39 41.50 -4.27
N ALA A 3 16.63 42.47 -4.79
CA ALA A 3 16.35 43.72 -4.07
C ALA A 3 15.32 43.44 -2.96
N GLY A 4 15.53 43.98 -1.76
CA GLY A 4 14.55 43.90 -0.66
C GLY A 4 14.66 42.67 0.26
N LEU A 5 15.88 42.13 0.48
CA LEU A 5 16.07 41.14 1.55
C LEU A 5 15.73 41.75 2.92
N PRO A 6 14.97 41.03 3.77
CA PRO A 6 14.66 41.50 5.13
C PRO A 6 15.92 41.78 5.94
N GLU A 7 15.83 42.76 6.85
CA GLU A 7 16.95 43.25 7.66
C GLU A 7 17.73 42.14 8.38
N ALA A 8 17.01 41.13 8.89
CA ALA A 8 17.57 39.94 9.54
C ALA A 8 18.59 39.15 8.70
N TYR A 9 18.60 39.35 7.37
CA TYR A 9 19.51 38.67 6.44
C TYR A 9 20.57 39.58 5.81
N GLN A 10 20.53 40.89 6.10
CA GLN A 10 21.46 41.85 5.51
C GLN A 10 22.88 41.69 6.08
N GLY A 11 23.00 41.44 7.39
CA GLY A 11 24.27 41.20 8.09
C GLY A 11 24.92 39.83 7.86
N LEU A 12 24.39 39.00 6.95
CA LEU A 12 24.97 37.69 6.66
C LEU A 12 26.32 37.78 5.95
N SER A 13 27.25 36.89 6.30
CA SER A 13 28.51 36.73 5.59
C SER A 13 28.32 36.32 4.13
N THR A 14 29.29 36.62 3.27
CA THR A 14 29.22 36.39 1.81
C THR A 14 28.84 34.95 1.45
N ARG A 15 29.45 33.95 2.10
CA ARG A 15 29.15 32.53 1.87
C ARG A 15 27.69 32.19 2.19
N THR A 16 27.18 32.72 3.29
CA THR A 16 25.82 32.49 3.77
C THR A 16 24.80 33.19 2.87
N ARG A 17 25.10 34.42 2.40
CA ARG A 17 24.29 35.15 1.43
C ARG A 17 24.20 34.44 0.09
N TRP A 18 25.30 33.85 -0.37
CA TRP A 18 25.31 33.06 -1.61
C TRP A 18 24.44 31.80 -1.50
N ARG A 19 24.51 31.09 -0.36
CA ARG A 19 23.62 29.94 -0.07
C ARG A 19 22.14 30.35 -0.05
N LEU A 20 21.80 31.46 0.62
CA LEU A 20 20.44 32.00 0.61
C LEU A 20 19.97 32.33 -0.81
N GLY A 21 20.83 32.96 -1.63
CA GLY A 21 20.54 33.22 -3.04
C GLY A 21 20.32 31.95 -3.86
N GLY A 22 20.98 30.85 -3.53
CA GLY A 22 20.71 29.53 -4.11
C GLY A 22 19.32 29.00 -3.74
N LEU A 23 18.92 29.12 -2.46
CA LEU A 23 17.58 28.73 -2.00
C LEU A 23 16.48 29.54 -2.69
N ILE A 24 16.65 30.86 -2.79
CA ILE A 24 15.70 31.75 -3.49
C ILE A 24 15.59 31.36 -4.95
N ARG A 25 16.72 31.18 -5.67
CA ARG A 25 16.72 30.74 -7.07
C ARG A 25 15.99 29.41 -7.25
N ARG A 26 16.16 28.46 -6.33
CA ARG A 26 15.43 27.19 -6.36
C ARG A 26 13.92 27.39 -6.26
N GLN A 27 13.44 28.27 -5.38
CA GLN A 27 12.00 28.55 -5.25
C GLN A 27 11.43 29.28 -6.46
N LEU A 28 12.18 30.22 -7.04
CA LEU A 28 11.79 30.84 -8.31
C LEU A 28 11.70 29.83 -9.45
N GLY A 29 12.65 28.91 -9.55
CA GLY A 29 12.63 27.81 -10.52
C GLY A 29 11.43 26.87 -10.34
N ARG A 30 10.91 26.77 -9.11
CA ARG A 30 9.65 26.07 -8.81
C ARG A 30 8.39 26.88 -9.09
N GLY A 31 8.51 28.13 -9.56
CA GLY A 31 7.36 28.97 -9.91
C GLY A 31 6.81 29.82 -8.78
N TRP A 32 7.53 29.95 -7.66
CA TRP A 32 7.17 30.89 -6.60
C TRP A 32 7.47 32.33 -7.04
N ARG A 33 6.64 33.27 -6.59
CA ARG A 33 6.84 34.69 -6.91
C ARG A 33 7.86 35.32 -5.95
N PRO A 34 8.70 36.28 -6.43
CA PRO A 34 9.65 36.99 -5.58
C PRO A 34 9.04 37.55 -4.30
N GLU A 35 7.85 38.14 -4.40
CA GLU A 35 7.16 38.82 -3.30
C GLU A 35 6.77 37.82 -2.21
N GLN A 36 6.29 36.63 -2.58
CA GLN A 36 5.92 35.56 -1.64
C GLN A 36 7.14 34.98 -0.92
N ILE A 37 8.28 34.88 -1.62
CA ILE A 37 9.53 34.43 -1.01
C ILE A 37 9.98 35.47 0.02
N ILE A 38 9.91 36.77 -0.31
CA ILE A 38 10.28 37.85 0.60
C ILE A 38 9.35 37.87 1.81
N GLU A 39 8.04 37.76 1.63
CA GLU A 39 7.04 37.76 2.70
C GLU A 39 7.33 36.66 3.75
N ILE A 40 7.61 35.43 3.30
CA ILE A 40 7.94 34.31 4.18
C ILE A 40 9.26 34.54 4.92
N LEU A 41 10.25 35.11 4.23
CA LEU A 41 11.52 35.45 4.87
C LEU A 41 11.35 36.60 5.87
N ALA A 42 10.47 37.57 5.59
CA ALA A 42 10.21 38.73 6.43
C ALA A 42 9.45 38.43 7.72
N ALA A 43 8.91 37.22 7.87
CA ALA A 43 8.17 36.83 9.08
C ALA A 43 8.99 37.09 10.37
N PRO A 44 8.34 37.50 11.48
CA PRO A 44 9.03 37.87 12.72
C PRO A 44 9.99 36.79 13.20
N MET A 45 11.19 37.18 13.64
CA MET A 45 12.19 36.24 14.13
C MET A 45 11.72 35.62 15.47
N PRO A 46 11.64 34.29 15.58
CA PRO A 46 11.38 33.64 16.86
C PRO A 46 12.53 33.90 17.84
N THR A 47 12.20 34.04 19.13
CA THR A 47 13.21 34.18 20.19
C THR A 47 14.09 32.93 20.27
N GLY A 48 15.41 33.11 20.38
CA GLY A 48 16.36 32.00 20.56
C GLY A 48 16.92 31.37 19.27
N VAL A 49 16.63 31.92 18.09
CA VAL A 49 17.20 31.43 16.82
C VAL A 49 18.68 31.83 16.70
N LYS A 50 19.58 30.84 16.73
CA LYS A 50 21.04 31.04 16.62
C LYS A 50 21.54 31.32 15.20
N SER A 51 20.78 30.93 14.17
CA SER A 51 21.23 31.01 12.77
C SER A 51 20.11 31.46 11.83
N PRO A 52 20.18 32.70 11.30
CA PRO A 52 19.19 33.21 10.35
C PRO A 52 19.09 32.33 9.08
N LEU A 53 20.20 31.81 8.56
CA LEU A 53 20.18 30.97 7.35
C LEU A 53 19.39 29.67 7.56
N HIS A 54 19.58 28.98 8.70
CA HIS A 54 18.83 27.75 8.98
C HIS A 54 17.34 28.03 9.10
N LEU A 55 16.97 29.15 9.71
CA LEU A 55 15.58 29.57 9.77
C LEU A 55 15.00 29.85 8.38
N ALA A 56 15.72 30.56 7.51
CA ALA A 56 15.29 30.79 6.13
C ALA A 56 15.09 29.47 5.37
N MET A 57 16.03 28.52 5.50
CA MET A 57 15.92 27.21 4.87
C MET A 57 14.69 26.45 5.37
N TRP A 58 14.46 26.42 6.69
CA TRP A 58 13.28 25.79 7.29
C TRP A 58 11.99 26.46 6.80
N ARG A 59 11.91 27.79 6.85
CA ARG A 59 10.73 28.57 6.42
C ARG A 59 10.37 28.29 4.97
N LEU A 60 11.34 28.36 4.05
CA LEU A 60 11.11 28.09 2.64
C LEU A 60 10.72 26.63 2.41
N THR A 61 11.29 25.68 3.14
CA THR A 61 10.96 24.26 2.99
C THR A 61 9.55 23.94 3.49
N LYS A 62 9.13 24.54 4.61
CA LYS A 62 7.82 24.26 5.24
C LYS A 62 6.67 25.03 4.62
N ASN A 63 6.89 26.29 4.21
CA ASN A 63 5.82 27.16 3.72
C ASN A 63 5.68 27.17 2.19
N GLN A 64 6.70 26.68 1.45
CA GLN A 64 6.67 26.62 -0.02
C GLN A 64 6.97 25.20 -0.53
N PRO A 65 6.10 24.21 -0.20
CA PRO A 65 6.23 22.87 -0.75
C PRO A 65 5.85 22.84 -2.24
N GLY A 66 6.52 21.98 -3.00
CA GLY A 66 6.15 21.68 -4.38
C GLY A 66 6.25 22.86 -5.37
N SER A 67 5.39 22.81 -6.39
CA SER A 67 5.29 23.81 -7.46
C SER A 67 4.59 25.06 -6.95
N GLY A 68 5.23 26.21 -7.11
CA GLY A 68 4.67 27.50 -6.76
C GLY A 68 3.55 27.93 -7.70
N PRO A 69 2.84 29.03 -7.38
CA PRO A 69 1.59 29.41 -8.03
C PRO A 69 1.67 29.60 -9.55
N ARG A 70 2.85 29.96 -10.09
CA ARG A 70 3.03 30.10 -11.55
C ARG A 70 3.07 28.77 -12.28
N LEU A 71 3.65 27.74 -11.68
CA LEU A 71 3.79 26.42 -12.29
C LEU A 71 2.66 25.47 -11.88
N HIS A 72 1.98 25.73 -10.77
CA HIS A 72 0.94 24.86 -10.25
C HIS A 72 -0.18 24.55 -11.27
N PRO A 73 -0.77 25.53 -12.00
CA PRO A 73 -1.80 25.22 -13.00
C PRO A 73 -1.27 24.37 -14.16
N LEU A 74 -0.02 24.60 -14.58
CA LEU A 74 0.61 23.83 -15.65
C LEU A 74 0.89 22.38 -15.20
N GLN A 75 1.35 22.22 -13.96
CA GLN A 75 1.55 20.90 -13.35
C GLN A 75 0.22 20.15 -13.24
N GLN A 76 -0.83 20.78 -12.72
CA GLN A 76 -2.16 20.18 -12.63
C GLN A 76 -2.70 19.76 -13.99
N ALA A 77 -2.56 20.62 -15.01
CA ALA A 77 -2.98 20.29 -16.37
C ALA A 77 -2.18 19.14 -16.96
N TRP A 78 -0.89 19.03 -16.64
CA TRP A 78 -0.06 17.89 -17.04
C TRP A 78 -0.48 16.61 -16.30
N ASP A 79 -0.64 16.65 -14.98
CA ASP A 79 -1.05 15.52 -14.15
C ASP A 79 -2.41 14.98 -14.59
N ALA A 80 -3.37 15.86 -14.88
CA ALA A 80 -4.69 15.49 -15.38
C ALA A 80 -4.62 14.77 -16.74
N ARG A 81 -3.78 15.27 -17.65
CA ARG A 81 -3.54 14.63 -18.96
C ARG A 81 -2.84 13.29 -18.82
N ALA A 82 -1.82 13.21 -17.96
CA ALA A 82 -1.11 11.97 -17.68
C ALA A 82 -2.04 10.91 -17.07
N ALA A 83 -2.86 11.29 -16.09
CA ALA A 83 -3.84 10.42 -15.46
C ALA A 83 -4.94 9.98 -16.44
N ALA A 84 -5.39 10.85 -17.34
CA ALA A 84 -6.34 10.50 -18.39
C ALA A 84 -5.74 9.51 -19.40
N ALA A 85 -4.50 9.75 -19.85
CA ALA A 85 -3.79 8.85 -20.76
C ALA A 85 -3.56 7.47 -20.13
N GLU A 86 -3.21 7.42 -18.85
CA GLU A 86 -3.01 6.16 -18.13
C GLU A 86 -4.32 5.39 -17.94
N ARG A 87 -5.43 6.08 -17.62
CA ARG A 87 -6.76 5.45 -17.58
C ARG A 87 -7.14 4.86 -18.95
N ALA A 88 -6.97 5.62 -20.03
CA ALA A 88 -7.24 5.13 -21.38
C ALA A 88 -6.40 3.89 -21.75
N ARG A 89 -5.11 3.86 -21.36
CA ARG A 89 -4.25 2.68 -21.56
C ARG A 89 -4.74 1.46 -20.79
N ARG A 90 -5.18 1.65 -19.54
CA ARG A 90 -5.74 0.57 -18.72
C ARG A 90 -7.03 0.03 -19.29
N ASP A 91 -7.94 0.90 -19.69
CA ASP A 91 -9.22 0.52 -20.30
C ASP A 91 -8.97 -0.27 -21.60
N GLN A 92 -8.08 0.22 -22.48
CA GLN A 92 -7.67 -0.51 -23.68
C GLN A 92 -6.99 -1.86 -23.38
N ALA A 93 -6.24 -1.98 -22.29
CA ALA A 93 -5.66 -3.25 -21.88
C ALA A 93 -6.72 -4.24 -21.36
N ILE A 94 -7.72 -3.75 -20.62
CA ILE A 94 -8.86 -4.55 -20.16
C ILE A 94 -9.68 -5.04 -21.36
N GLU A 95 -10.04 -4.16 -22.29
CA GLU A 95 -10.82 -4.56 -23.47
C GLU A 95 -10.09 -5.58 -24.34
N ARG A 96 -8.77 -5.42 -24.55
CA ARG A 96 -7.96 -6.44 -25.25
C ARG A 96 -7.94 -7.78 -24.50
N ALA A 97 -7.76 -7.76 -23.18
CA ALA A 97 -7.78 -8.99 -22.39
C ALA A 97 -9.16 -9.68 -22.43
N LEU A 98 -10.24 -8.91 -22.40
CA LEU A 98 -11.60 -9.46 -22.53
C LEU A 98 -11.88 -10.06 -23.89
N ALA A 99 -11.34 -9.47 -24.97
CA ALA A 99 -11.45 -10.03 -26.31
C ALA A 99 -10.75 -11.40 -26.38
N GLU A 100 -9.55 -11.54 -25.81
CA GLU A 100 -8.84 -12.81 -25.74
C GLU A 100 -9.60 -13.86 -24.89
N ILE A 101 -10.14 -13.45 -23.74
CA ILE A 101 -10.95 -14.34 -22.89
C ILE A 101 -12.20 -14.78 -23.65
N THR A 102 -12.93 -13.86 -24.28
CA THR A 102 -14.17 -14.17 -25.02
C THR A 102 -13.90 -15.05 -26.23
N LYS A 103 -12.74 -14.91 -26.88
CA LYS A 103 -12.33 -15.78 -27.99
C LYS A 103 -12.00 -17.19 -27.51
N ALA A 104 -11.42 -17.33 -26.31
CA ALA A 104 -10.98 -18.60 -25.78
C ALA A 104 -12.04 -19.36 -24.97
N THR A 105 -13.11 -18.69 -24.52
CA THR A 105 -14.09 -19.24 -23.57
C THR A 105 -15.53 -19.08 -24.02
N THR A 106 -16.41 -19.91 -23.49
CA THR A 106 -17.87 -19.82 -23.70
C THR A 106 -18.52 -18.84 -22.71
N PRO A 107 -19.77 -18.39 -22.96
CA PRO A 107 -20.53 -17.62 -21.97
C PRO A 107 -20.65 -18.31 -20.61
N ASP A 108 -20.94 -19.61 -20.61
CA ASP A 108 -21.13 -20.38 -19.36
C ASP A 108 -19.84 -20.49 -18.54
N GLU A 109 -18.69 -20.65 -19.19
CA GLU A 109 -17.38 -20.66 -18.54
C GLU A 109 -17.07 -19.31 -17.89
N ARG A 110 -17.45 -18.19 -18.54
CA ARG A 110 -17.27 -16.84 -17.99
C ARG A 110 -18.18 -16.59 -16.81
N ASP A 111 -19.43 -17.03 -16.87
CA ASP A 111 -20.38 -16.90 -15.75
C ASP A 111 -19.97 -17.78 -14.56
N HIS A 112 -19.44 -18.97 -14.82
CA HIS A 112 -18.88 -19.84 -13.79
C HIS A 112 -17.67 -19.19 -13.10
N ALA A 113 -16.77 -18.57 -13.87
CA ALA A 113 -15.65 -17.82 -13.31
C ALA A 113 -16.08 -16.60 -12.49
N LEU A 114 -17.11 -15.86 -12.93
CA LEU A 114 -17.67 -14.74 -12.19
C LEU A 114 -18.30 -15.18 -10.86
N ARG A 115 -18.97 -16.34 -10.82
CA ARG A 115 -19.47 -16.90 -9.56
C ARG A 115 -18.34 -17.25 -8.60
N ALA A 116 -17.25 -17.82 -9.10
CA ALA A 116 -16.07 -18.10 -8.28
C ALA A 116 -15.41 -16.81 -7.74
N GLU A 117 -15.27 -15.78 -8.56
CA GLU A 117 -14.72 -14.49 -8.13
C GLU A 117 -15.63 -13.81 -7.09
N ALA A 118 -16.96 -13.91 -7.27
CA ALA A 118 -17.93 -13.40 -6.30
C ALA A 118 -17.90 -14.19 -4.97
N ALA A 119 -17.72 -15.51 -5.01
CA ALA A 119 -17.56 -16.33 -3.81
C ALA A 119 -16.30 -15.98 -3.02
N ARG A 120 -15.22 -15.62 -3.72
CA ARG A 120 -13.91 -15.30 -3.12
C ARG A 120 -13.81 -13.87 -2.59
N PHE A 121 -14.31 -12.88 -3.34
CA PHE A 121 -14.11 -11.46 -3.06
C PHE A 121 -15.39 -10.70 -2.70
N GLY A 122 -16.55 -11.37 -2.76
CA GLY A 122 -17.85 -10.75 -2.50
C GLY A 122 -18.47 -10.09 -3.74
N PRO A 123 -19.47 -9.22 -3.55
CA PRO A 123 -20.25 -8.64 -4.65
C PRO A 123 -19.40 -7.97 -5.73
N ILE A 124 -19.64 -8.34 -6.99
CA ILE A 124 -18.90 -7.83 -8.15
C ILE A 124 -19.50 -6.50 -8.61
N VAL A 125 -18.71 -5.42 -8.53
CA VAL A 125 -19.09 -4.09 -9.02
C VAL A 125 -18.85 -3.95 -10.53
N ASN A 126 -17.78 -4.56 -11.06
CA ASN A 126 -17.44 -4.51 -12.47
C ASN A 126 -17.06 -5.90 -13.00
N PRO A 127 -17.95 -6.56 -13.77
CA PRO A 127 -17.74 -7.93 -14.25
C PRO A 127 -16.57 -8.05 -15.22
N LYS A 128 -16.27 -6.98 -15.98
CA LYS A 128 -15.15 -6.95 -16.93
C LYS A 128 -13.81 -7.10 -16.21
N THR A 129 -13.59 -6.29 -15.17
CA THR A 129 -12.35 -6.33 -14.39
C THR A 129 -12.25 -7.60 -13.55
N ALA A 130 -13.38 -8.08 -13.01
CA ALA A 130 -13.44 -9.34 -12.27
C ALA A 130 -13.05 -10.53 -13.14
N LEU A 131 -13.56 -10.61 -14.37
CA LEU A 131 -13.21 -11.68 -15.30
C LEU A 131 -11.73 -11.65 -15.70
N VAL A 132 -11.17 -10.46 -15.95
CA VAL A 132 -9.71 -10.32 -16.23
C VAL A 132 -8.86 -10.70 -15.01
N SER A 133 -9.31 -10.36 -13.79
CA SER A 133 -8.66 -10.79 -12.54
C SER A 133 -8.64 -12.31 -12.43
N ALA A 134 -9.81 -12.94 -12.58
CA ALA A 134 -9.98 -14.39 -12.56
C ALA A 134 -9.09 -15.09 -13.61
N ALA A 135 -9.07 -14.60 -14.85
CA ALA A 135 -8.21 -15.11 -15.92
C ALA A 135 -6.72 -15.02 -15.57
N ARG A 136 -6.25 -13.90 -14.98
CA ARG A 136 -4.87 -13.77 -14.53
C ARG A 136 -4.53 -14.72 -13.38
N ALA A 137 -5.46 -14.89 -12.43
CA ALA A 137 -5.29 -15.82 -11.33
C ALA A 137 -5.21 -17.27 -11.84
N ALA A 138 -6.09 -17.63 -12.78
CA ALA A 138 -6.13 -18.93 -13.42
C ALA A 138 -4.82 -19.25 -14.18
N VAL A 139 -4.35 -18.34 -15.04
CA VAL A 139 -3.09 -18.53 -15.80
C VAL A 139 -1.88 -18.64 -14.88
N ARG A 140 -1.84 -17.89 -13.76
CA ARG A 140 -0.76 -18.03 -12.77
C ARG A 140 -0.79 -19.36 -12.03
N ARG A 141 -1.99 -19.87 -11.73
CA ARG A 141 -2.18 -21.14 -10.99
C ARG A 141 -1.96 -22.36 -11.89
N PHE A 142 -2.30 -22.25 -13.17
CA PHE A 142 -2.25 -23.32 -14.17
C PHE A 142 -1.53 -22.85 -15.45
N PRO A 143 -0.22 -22.57 -15.40
CA PRO A 143 0.52 -21.94 -16.52
C PRO A 143 0.64 -22.84 -17.76
N HIS A 144 0.46 -24.15 -17.62
CA HIS A 144 0.58 -25.12 -18.72
C HIS A 144 -0.77 -25.50 -19.35
N CYS A 145 -1.87 -24.89 -18.92
CA CYS A 145 -3.20 -25.15 -19.46
C CYS A 145 -3.62 -24.08 -20.46
N SER A 146 -4.55 -24.42 -21.37
CA SER A 146 -5.24 -23.41 -22.17
C SER A 146 -6.04 -22.48 -21.27
N LEU A 147 -6.32 -21.26 -21.73
CA LEU A 147 -7.03 -20.26 -20.92
C LEU A 147 -8.39 -20.76 -20.41
N ALA A 148 -9.19 -21.42 -21.26
CA ALA A 148 -10.48 -21.98 -20.85
C ALA A 148 -10.33 -23.05 -19.75
N THR A 149 -9.41 -24.00 -19.95
CA THR A 149 -9.18 -25.07 -18.97
C THR A 149 -8.61 -24.53 -17.66
N ALA A 150 -7.68 -23.58 -17.73
CA ALA A 150 -7.12 -22.92 -16.55
C ALA A 150 -8.23 -22.19 -15.77
N LEU A 151 -9.10 -21.45 -16.47
CA LEU A 151 -10.19 -20.69 -15.87
C LEU A 151 -11.23 -21.60 -15.21
N GLY A 152 -11.64 -22.68 -15.90
CA GLY A 152 -12.55 -23.69 -15.35
C GLY A 152 -12.01 -24.34 -14.09
N ARG A 153 -10.78 -24.87 -14.14
CA ARG A 153 -10.12 -25.49 -12.96
C ARG A 153 -9.96 -24.52 -11.80
N TRP A 154 -9.59 -23.28 -12.09
CA TRP A 154 -9.47 -22.24 -11.09
C TRP A 154 -10.81 -21.97 -10.42
N ALA A 155 -11.89 -21.82 -11.20
CA ALA A 155 -13.20 -21.54 -10.67
C ALA A 155 -13.77 -22.71 -9.84
N GLU A 156 -13.57 -23.96 -10.29
CA GLU A 156 -13.89 -25.17 -9.51
C GLU A 156 -13.14 -25.21 -8.18
N THR A 157 -11.84 -24.88 -8.18
CA THR A 157 -11.02 -24.85 -6.97
C THR A 157 -11.58 -23.84 -5.97
N ILE A 158 -11.85 -22.61 -6.42
CA ILE A 158 -12.36 -21.55 -5.56
C ILE A 158 -13.76 -21.89 -5.03
N LEU A 159 -14.68 -22.37 -5.87
CA LEU A 159 -16.02 -22.76 -5.44
C LEU A 159 -16.00 -23.95 -4.49
N GLY A 160 -15.08 -24.90 -4.66
CA GLY A 160 -14.88 -26.01 -3.73
C GLY A 160 -14.34 -25.57 -2.36
N GLU A 161 -13.43 -24.59 -2.34
CA GLU A 161 -12.91 -24.01 -1.10
C GLU A 161 -13.98 -23.22 -0.32
N HIS A 162 -14.92 -22.58 -1.03
CA HIS A 162 -15.96 -21.71 -0.45
C HIS A 162 -17.33 -22.39 -0.32
N GLN A 163 -17.44 -23.69 -0.55
CA GLN A 163 -18.64 -24.44 -0.18
C GLN A 163 -18.82 -24.43 1.35
N PRO A 164 -20.02 -24.11 1.87
CA PRO A 164 -20.29 -24.25 3.29
C PRO A 164 -20.22 -25.74 3.64
N VAL A 165 -19.18 -26.11 4.38
CA VAL A 165 -19.01 -27.47 4.88
C VAL A 165 -20.12 -27.72 5.90
N THR A 166 -21.14 -28.49 5.52
CA THR A 166 -22.01 -29.15 6.49
C THR A 166 -21.11 -29.93 7.44
N THR A 167 -21.28 -29.67 8.73
CA THR A 167 -20.37 -30.02 9.83
C THR A 167 -19.97 -31.49 9.82
N THR A 168 -18.77 -31.80 9.31
CA THR A 168 -18.05 -33.02 9.66
C THR A 168 -16.59 -32.68 9.86
N GLN A 169 -16.22 -32.54 11.14
CA GLN A 169 -14.90 -32.71 11.74
C GLN A 169 -13.72 -32.62 10.77
N ARG A 170 -13.25 -31.39 10.49
CA ARG A 170 -12.07 -31.17 9.64
C ARG A 170 -10.82 -31.27 10.50
N SER A 171 -10.09 -32.37 10.31
CA SER A 171 -8.70 -32.55 10.75
C SER A 171 -7.86 -31.34 10.35
N GLN A 172 -6.99 -30.94 11.27
CA GLN A 172 -6.03 -29.85 11.14
C GLN A 172 -5.34 -29.86 9.77
N SER A 173 -5.70 -28.92 8.90
CA SER A 173 -4.93 -28.60 7.70
C SER A 173 -4.36 -27.21 7.88
N THR A 174 -3.03 -27.17 7.92
CA THR A 174 -2.16 -26.00 7.98
C THR A 174 -2.61 -24.93 6.99
N ILE A 175 -3.36 -23.95 7.46
CA ILE A 175 -3.65 -22.72 6.72
C ILE A 175 -2.35 -21.92 6.73
N VAL A 176 -1.82 -21.59 5.55
CA VAL A 176 -0.80 -20.55 5.43
C VAL A 176 -1.51 -19.23 5.70
N ALA A 177 -1.60 -18.87 6.98
CA ALA A 177 -2.20 -17.65 7.45
C ALA A 177 -1.28 -16.47 7.15
N ASP A 178 -1.88 -15.35 6.74
CA ASP A 178 -1.21 -14.05 6.74
C ASP A 178 -0.98 -13.65 8.20
N LEU A 179 0.19 -14.01 8.72
CA LEU A 179 0.59 -13.88 10.13
C LEU A 179 0.34 -12.47 10.67
N GLY A 180 0.36 -11.44 9.80
CA GLY A 180 0.12 -10.05 10.19
C GLY A 180 -1.34 -9.74 10.55
N VAL A 181 -2.32 -10.36 9.88
CA VAL A 181 -3.75 -10.12 10.13
C VAL A 181 -4.19 -10.83 11.40
N ASP A 182 -3.75 -12.08 11.59
CA ASP A 182 -4.08 -12.86 12.80
C ASP A 182 -3.41 -12.28 14.05
N LEU A 183 -2.21 -11.71 13.95
CA LEU A 183 -1.59 -10.97 15.05
C LEU A 183 -2.43 -9.74 15.44
N ALA A 184 -2.89 -8.98 14.44
CA ALA A 184 -3.66 -7.76 14.69
C ALA A 184 -5.01 -8.07 15.34
N ILE A 185 -5.71 -9.11 14.88
CA ILE A 185 -7.00 -9.53 15.45
C ILE A 185 -6.80 -10.10 16.87
N SER A 186 -5.78 -10.92 17.08
CA SER A 186 -5.52 -11.53 18.38
C SER A 186 -5.08 -10.50 19.43
N ALA A 187 -4.26 -9.51 19.03
CA ALA A 187 -3.85 -8.41 19.92
C ALA A 187 -5.03 -7.52 20.35
N VAL A 188 -6.01 -7.32 19.47
CA VAL A 188 -7.21 -6.50 19.77
C VAL A 188 -8.25 -7.27 20.60
N THR A 189 -8.39 -8.58 20.35
CA THR A 189 -9.43 -9.40 20.98
C THR A 189 -8.95 -10.13 22.25
N GLY A 190 -7.65 -10.19 22.50
CA GLY A 190 -7.07 -10.93 23.63
C GLY A 190 -7.21 -12.45 23.53
N HIS A 191 -7.51 -12.97 22.34
CA HIS A 191 -7.66 -14.41 22.10
C HIS A 191 -6.33 -15.03 21.65
N CYS A 192 -6.15 -16.32 21.93
CA CYS A 192 -4.95 -17.06 21.58
C CYS A 192 -4.75 -17.07 20.06
N VAL A 193 -3.56 -16.65 19.61
CA VAL A 193 -3.22 -16.59 18.18
C VAL A 193 -3.25 -17.95 17.49
N ASN A 194 -3.02 -19.05 18.23
CA ASN A 194 -2.91 -20.39 17.67
C ASN A 194 -4.29 -21.07 17.46
N CYS A 195 -5.18 -20.99 18.44
CA CYS A 195 -6.50 -21.64 18.37
C CYS A 195 -7.66 -20.68 18.08
N GLN A 196 -7.44 -19.37 18.23
CA GLN A 196 -8.41 -18.28 18.11
C GLN A 196 -9.71 -18.47 18.92
N ARG A 197 -9.72 -19.40 19.89
CA ARG A 197 -10.93 -19.81 20.62
C ARG A 197 -10.90 -19.44 22.10
N ASN A 198 -9.75 -19.62 22.74
CA ASN A 198 -9.58 -19.36 24.16
C ASN A 198 -8.89 -18.01 24.36
N PRO A 199 -9.19 -17.25 25.44
CA PRO A 199 -8.40 -16.08 25.81
C PRO A 199 -6.94 -16.49 26.02
N GLY A 200 -6.02 -15.67 25.52
CA GLY A 200 -4.58 -15.94 25.58
C GLY A 200 -3.86 -14.95 26.50
N THR A 201 -2.87 -15.44 27.24
CA THR A 201 -1.98 -14.57 28.01
C THR A 201 -0.87 -14.07 27.09
N LEU A 202 -0.54 -12.78 27.16
CA LEU A 202 0.57 -12.22 26.39
C LEU A 202 1.90 -12.85 26.85
N ARG A 203 2.54 -13.62 25.98
CA ARG A 203 3.82 -14.29 26.27
C ARG A 203 4.97 -13.44 25.77
N THR A 204 5.65 -12.73 26.67
CA THR A 204 6.83 -11.92 26.34
C THR A 204 8.08 -12.75 26.08
N GLU A 205 8.02 -14.04 26.39
CA GLU A 205 9.09 -15.02 26.16
C GLU A 205 9.25 -15.39 24.67
N LEU A 206 8.26 -15.06 23.83
CA LEU A 206 8.33 -15.27 22.38
C LEU A 206 9.07 -14.10 21.69
N PRO A 207 9.73 -14.34 20.53
CA PRO A 207 10.38 -13.29 19.75
C PRO A 207 9.46 -12.13 19.37
N ILE A 208 8.15 -12.40 19.29
CA ILE A 208 7.11 -11.39 19.13
C ILE A 208 6.09 -11.64 20.25
N PRO A 209 5.84 -10.66 21.15
CA PRO A 209 4.86 -10.81 22.22
C PRO A 209 3.46 -11.00 21.65
N VAL A 210 2.90 -12.20 21.83
CA VAL A 210 1.57 -12.57 21.32
C VAL A 210 0.76 -13.27 22.39
N PRO A 211 -0.58 -13.12 22.40
CA PRO A 211 -1.45 -13.84 23.31
C PRO A 211 -1.54 -15.32 22.92
N VAL A 212 -1.19 -16.22 23.85
CA VAL A 212 -1.28 -17.68 23.68
C VAL A 212 -1.93 -18.29 24.91
N CYS A 213 -2.93 -19.19 24.74
CA CYS A 213 -3.54 -19.89 25.86
C CYS A 213 -2.63 -21.00 26.38
N ASP A 214 -2.81 -21.39 27.65
CA ASP A 214 -1.94 -22.37 28.31
C ASP A 214 -1.91 -23.73 27.61
N ASP A 215 -3.04 -24.17 27.03
CA ASP A 215 -3.11 -25.41 26.27
C ASP A 215 -2.21 -25.38 25.02
N CYS A 216 -2.25 -24.28 24.28
CA CYS A 216 -1.41 -24.11 23.09
C CYS A 216 0.06 -23.88 23.47
N TRP A 217 0.31 -23.22 24.59
CA TRP A 217 1.64 -23.02 25.12
C TRP A 217 2.30 -24.36 25.50
N ALA A 218 1.58 -25.20 26.24
CA ALA A 218 2.07 -26.52 26.65
C ALA A 218 2.24 -27.49 25.48
N ALA A 219 1.36 -27.43 24.47
CA ALA A 219 1.47 -28.30 23.29
C ALA A 219 2.68 -27.99 22.39
N HIS A 220 3.21 -26.76 22.44
CA HIS A 220 4.36 -26.31 21.64
C HIS A 220 5.63 -26.09 22.48
N ALA A 221 5.55 -26.21 23.80
CA ALA A 221 6.72 -26.33 24.65
C ALA A 221 7.37 -27.68 24.33
N GLU A 222 8.57 -27.66 23.76
CA GLU A 222 9.29 -28.87 23.35
C GLU A 222 9.27 -29.93 24.47
N PRO A 223 8.89 -31.19 24.19
CA PRO A 223 9.27 -32.27 25.08
C PRO A 223 10.79 -32.38 25.03
N GLU A 224 11.43 -32.25 26.20
CA GLU A 224 12.86 -32.49 26.38
C GLU A 224 13.27 -33.75 25.62
N LEU A 225 14.25 -33.60 24.72
CA LEU A 225 14.95 -34.67 24.03
C LEU A 225 15.65 -35.57 25.06
N LEU A 226 14.91 -36.48 25.67
CA LEU A 226 15.47 -37.60 26.43
C LEU A 226 15.64 -38.81 25.51
N GLU A 227 16.89 -38.93 25.05
CA GLU A 227 17.65 -40.16 24.88
C GLU A 227 16.87 -41.47 25.06
N SER A 228 16.73 -42.26 23.98
CA SER A 228 17.25 -43.65 23.91
C SER A 228 16.86 -44.31 22.59
N CYS A 229 17.82 -44.43 21.66
CA CYS A 229 17.79 -45.51 20.68
C CYS A 229 18.39 -46.75 21.34
N SER A 230 17.54 -47.76 21.58
CA SER A 230 17.90 -49.17 21.71
C SER A 230 16.96 -49.96 20.81
#